data_AF-A0A962W3H1-F1
#
_entry.id   AF-A0A962W3H1-F1
#
_cell.length_a   1.000
_cell.length_b   1.000
_cell.length_c   1.000
_cell.angle_alpha   90.00
_cell.angle_beta   90.00
_cell.angle_gamma   90.00
#
_symmetry.space_group_name_H-M   'P 1'
#
loop_
_entity.id
_entity.type
_entity.pdbx_description
1 polymer ?
#
loop_
_entity_poly.entity_id
_entity_poly.type
_entity_poly.pdbx_seq_one_letter_code
_entity_poly.pdbx_strand_id
1 'polypeptide(L)'
;FAEPISGRKVSNYCIDLPVGQNQRKTFAIPRDCPSVLQLIDDGSFYRSSVLDRRIWQKVESDCRYHGFLNRHPLEEMEDHVTTYDFMNARLDDLPIDRRCAHDEMPEGRAGCNPSATDAFGLLHHIPLGVPQGESATTHEGSACQLHDGVFRGRLHVDAGGIHCDAEPNLPSLRLIGVDFADVNGDRVLDAVLRFIPLGPGAVRLPMTLPVTRFNDSGPFTVPELDLDLERPSPPQLR
;
A
#
# COMPACT_ATOMS: atom_id res chain seq x y z
N PHE A 1 1.49 13.49 -0.68
CA PHE A 1 1.60 13.06 -2.09
C PHE A 1 2.97 13.36 -2.67
N ALA A 2 3.29 12.82 -3.85
CA ALA A 2 4.38 13.29 -4.70
C ALA A 2 3.78 13.89 -5.99
N GLU A 3 4.25 15.04 -6.42
CA GLU A 3 3.73 15.69 -7.64
C GLU A 3 4.06 14.83 -8.89
N PRO A 4 3.11 14.58 -9.82
CA PRO A 4 3.28 13.65 -10.94
C PRO A 4 4.50 13.92 -11.86
N ILE A 5 4.90 15.17 -12.01
CA ILE A 5 5.95 15.58 -12.95
C ILE A 5 7.30 15.74 -12.24
N SER A 6 7.32 16.43 -11.10
CA SER A 6 8.56 16.75 -10.39
C SER A 6 8.98 15.68 -9.39
N GLY A 7 8.07 14.80 -8.95
CA GLY A 7 8.29 13.86 -7.85
C GLY A 7 8.43 14.52 -6.47
N ARG A 8 8.26 15.84 -6.37
CA ARG A 8 8.39 16.58 -5.11
C ARG A 8 7.29 16.18 -4.13
N LYS A 9 7.65 15.97 -2.86
CA LYS A 9 6.68 15.75 -1.78
C LYS A 9 5.83 17.01 -1.58
N VAL A 10 4.50 16.86 -1.68
CA VAL A 10 3.52 17.95 -1.59
C VAL A 10 2.26 17.48 -0.86
N SER A 11 1.52 18.41 -0.25
CA SER A 11 0.21 18.15 0.37
C SER A 11 -0.95 18.25 -0.62
N ASN A 12 -0.76 18.95 -1.74
CA ASN A 12 -1.71 19.05 -2.84
C ASN A 12 -0.96 19.31 -4.16
N TYR A 13 -1.61 19.04 -5.29
CA TYR A 13 -1.09 19.40 -6.61
C TYR A 13 -2.24 19.59 -7.60
N CYS A 14 -1.98 20.37 -8.66
CA CYS A 14 -2.86 20.48 -9.82
C CYS A 14 -2.31 19.66 -10.98
N ILE A 15 -3.18 18.99 -11.73
CA ILE A 15 -2.80 18.17 -12.88
C ILE A 15 -3.84 18.30 -13.99
N ASP A 16 -3.38 18.52 -15.22
CA ASP A 16 -4.23 18.53 -16.40
C ASP A 16 -4.33 17.12 -16.96
N LEU A 17 -5.53 16.55 -16.99
CA LEU A 17 -5.76 15.19 -17.51
C LEU A 17 -6.67 15.21 -18.74
N PRO A 18 -6.41 14.35 -19.73
CA PRO A 18 -7.29 14.20 -20.88
C PRO A 18 -8.56 13.42 -20.48
N VAL A 19 -9.71 14.05 -20.70
CA VAL A 19 -11.05 13.47 -20.48
C VAL A 19 -11.76 13.15 -21.80
N GLY A 20 -11.16 13.53 -22.94
CA GLY A 20 -11.63 13.20 -24.28
C GLY A 20 -10.55 13.46 -25.34
N GLN A 21 -10.82 13.14 -26.61
CA GLN A 21 -9.83 13.18 -27.69
C GLN A 21 -9.10 14.53 -27.84
N ASN A 22 -9.79 15.65 -27.58
CA ASN A 22 -9.23 17.01 -27.58
C ASN A 22 -9.65 17.81 -26.34
N GLN A 23 -10.05 17.13 -25.27
CA GLN A 23 -10.55 17.78 -24.06
C GLN A 23 -9.66 17.42 -22.88
N ARG A 24 -9.12 18.44 -22.24
CA ARG A 24 -8.38 18.32 -20.98
C ARG A 24 -9.12 19.06 -19.88
N LYS A 25 -9.04 18.55 -18.66
CA LYS A 25 -9.57 19.18 -17.46
C LYS A 25 -8.47 19.22 -16.41
N THR A 26 -8.36 20.36 -15.73
CA THR A 26 -7.48 20.52 -14.58
C THR A 26 -8.17 19.97 -13.34
N PHE A 27 -7.46 19.15 -12.57
CA PHE A 27 -7.90 18.62 -11.28
C PHE A 27 -6.92 19.05 -10.18
N ALA A 28 -7.43 19.49 -9.04
CA ALA A 28 -6.66 19.75 -7.83
C ALA A 28 -6.83 18.59 -6.84
N ILE A 29 -5.75 17.85 -6.62
CA ILE A 29 -5.72 16.68 -5.73
C ILE A 29 -5.27 17.12 -4.33
N PRO A 30 -5.97 16.71 -3.25
CA PRO A 30 -7.05 15.71 -3.21
C PRO A 30 -8.48 16.24 -3.34
N ARG A 31 -8.70 17.56 -3.39
CA ARG A 31 -10.04 18.17 -3.40
C ARG A 31 -10.97 17.57 -4.46
N ASP A 32 -10.46 17.35 -5.67
CA ASP A 32 -11.24 16.89 -6.81
C ASP A 32 -11.22 15.35 -6.95
N CYS A 33 -10.74 14.62 -5.94
CA CYS A 33 -10.68 13.15 -5.96
C CYS A 33 -12.04 12.46 -6.17
N PRO A 34 -13.16 12.89 -5.57
CA PRO A 34 -14.46 12.29 -5.84
C PRO A 34 -14.82 12.34 -7.33
N SER A 35 -14.58 13.48 -7.99
CA SER A 35 -14.83 13.62 -9.44
C SER A 35 -13.89 12.77 -10.29
N VAL A 36 -12.62 12.62 -9.87
CA VAL A 36 -11.66 11.75 -10.56
C VAL A 36 -12.08 10.29 -10.48
N LEU A 37 -12.41 9.80 -9.28
CA LEU A 37 -12.82 8.41 -9.07
C LEU A 37 -14.11 8.11 -9.83
N GLN A 38 -15.09 9.02 -9.80
CA GLN A 38 -16.31 8.88 -10.61
C GLN A 38 -16.02 8.74 -12.11
N LEU A 39 -15.14 9.58 -12.67
CA LEU A 39 -14.76 9.45 -14.09
C LEU A 39 -14.11 8.10 -14.40
N ILE A 40 -13.34 7.56 -13.46
CA ILE A 40 -12.71 6.24 -13.58
C ILE A 40 -13.74 5.12 -13.55
N ASP A 41 -14.66 5.16 -12.60
CA ASP A 41 -15.70 4.15 -12.45
C ASP A 41 -16.69 4.17 -13.63
N ASP A 42 -17.00 5.37 -14.14
CA ASP A 42 -17.84 5.58 -15.34
C ASP A 42 -17.11 5.25 -16.66
N GLY A 43 -15.82 4.89 -16.62
CA GLY A 43 -14.99 4.66 -17.82
C GLY A 43 -14.80 5.90 -18.71
N SER A 44 -15.12 7.09 -18.21
CA SER A 44 -15.21 8.35 -18.94
C SER A 44 -13.89 9.15 -18.90
N PHE A 45 -12.77 8.46 -19.11
CA PHE A 45 -11.42 9.05 -19.17
C PHE A 45 -10.70 8.64 -20.46
N TYR A 46 -9.79 9.48 -20.94
CA TYR A 46 -9.06 9.22 -22.17
C TYR A 46 -7.61 8.79 -21.86
N ARG A 47 -7.23 7.57 -22.26
CA ARG A 47 -5.93 6.93 -21.95
C ARG A 47 -5.12 6.60 -23.22
N SER A 48 -5.09 7.52 -24.19
CA SER A 48 -4.52 7.26 -25.52
C SER A 48 -3.00 7.02 -25.48
N SER A 49 -2.25 7.82 -24.72
CA SER A 49 -0.81 7.67 -24.61
C SER A 49 -0.39 6.85 -23.39
N VAL A 50 0.80 6.25 -23.44
CA VAL A 50 1.42 5.55 -22.28
C VAL A 50 1.60 6.52 -21.10
N LEU A 51 1.94 7.77 -21.38
CA LEU A 51 2.11 8.80 -20.37
C LEU A 51 0.78 9.10 -19.68
N ASP A 52 -0.30 9.31 -20.44
CA ASP A 52 -1.63 9.56 -19.88
C ASP A 52 -2.11 8.39 -19.03
N ARG A 53 -1.86 7.14 -19.46
CA ARG A 53 -2.14 5.95 -18.65
C ARG A 53 -1.44 5.99 -17.29
N ARG A 54 -0.15 6.31 -17.26
CA ARG A 54 0.63 6.37 -16.01
C ARG A 54 0.20 7.52 -15.10
N ILE A 55 -0.10 8.68 -15.66
CA ILE A 55 -0.58 9.82 -14.87
C ILE A 55 -1.96 9.51 -14.29
N TRP A 56 -2.90 8.99 -15.09
CA TRP A 56 -4.20 8.54 -14.58
C TRP A 56 -4.07 7.51 -13.46
N GLN A 57 -3.21 6.51 -13.67
CA GLN A 57 -2.94 5.48 -12.67
C GLN A 57 -2.40 6.07 -11.35
N LYS A 58 -1.50 7.06 -11.45
CA LYS A 58 -0.97 7.77 -10.29
C LYS A 58 -2.06 8.56 -9.55
N VAL A 59 -2.86 9.34 -10.28
CA VAL A 59 -3.91 10.18 -9.69
C VAL A 59 -4.96 9.30 -9.03
N GLU A 60 -5.35 8.20 -9.69
CA GLU A 60 -6.23 7.18 -9.11
C GLU A 60 -5.69 6.66 -7.78
N SER A 61 -4.42 6.23 -7.76
CA SER A 61 -3.78 5.73 -6.54
C SER A 61 -3.74 6.79 -5.42
N ASP A 62 -3.38 8.03 -5.74
CA ASP A 62 -3.35 9.12 -4.75
C ASP A 62 -4.76 9.40 -4.19
N CYS A 63 -5.80 9.34 -5.03
CA CYS A 63 -7.18 9.59 -4.61
C CYS A 63 -7.77 8.45 -3.78
N ARG A 64 -7.54 7.20 -4.17
CA ARG A 64 -7.93 6.03 -3.38
C ARG A 64 -7.22 6.03 -2.02
N TYR A 65 -5.92 6.36 -2.01
CA TYR A 65 -5.15 6.49 -0.77
C TYR A 65 -5.67 7.61 0.13
N HIS A 66 -5.99 8.78 -0.44
CA HIS A 66 -6.59 9.86 0.33
C HIS A 66 -7.94 9.45 0.92
N GLY A 67 -8.80 8.78 0.14
CA GLY A 67 -10.07 8.23 0.63
C GLY A 67 -9.85 7.23 1.78
N PHE A 68 -8.86 6.34 1.64
CA PHE A 68 -8.48 5.37 2.67
C PHE A 68 -8.09 6.03 4.01
N LEU A 69 -7.26 7.08 3.98
CA LEU A 69 -6.84 7.79 5.19
C LEU A 69 -7.93 8.62 5.86
N ASN A 70 -8.95 9.05 5.10
CA ASN A 70 -9.98 9.99 5.58
C ASN A 70 -11.36 9.32 5.67
N ARG A 71 -11.42 8.00 5.84
CA ARG A 71 -12.68 7.26 6.03
C ARG A 71 -13.40 7.68 7.31
N HIS A 72 -12.64 7.83 8.39
CA HIS A 72 -13.14 8.16 9.71
C HIS A 72 -12.49 9.45 10.23
N PRO A 73 -13.21 10.24 11.04
CA PRO A 73 -12.68 11.46 11.63
C PRO A 73 -11.63 11.16 12.70
N LEU A 74 -10.58 11.98 12.75
CA LEU A 74 -9.48 11.87 13.72
C LEU A 74 -9.78 12.65 15.01
N GLU A 75 -10.83 12.25 15.73
CA GLU A 75 -11.25 12.89 16.99
C GLU A 75 -11.12 11.91 18.16
N GLU A 76 -10.42 12.34 19.23
CA GLU A 76 -10.28 11.60 20.50
C GLU A 76 -9.83 10.13 20.34
N MET A 77 -8.67 9.92 19.71
CA MET A 77 -8.13 8.57 19.45
C MET A 77 -7.17 8.07 20.54
N GLU A 78 -7.19 6.76 20.77
CA GLU A 78 -6.14 6.06 21.49
C GLU A 78 -4.91 5.91 20.59
N ASP A 79 -3.81 6.55 20.95
CA ASP A 79 -2.56 6.50 20.18
C ASP A 79 -1.53 5.62 20.86
N HIS A 80 -1.25 4.51 20.20
CA HIS A 80 -0.09 3.69 20.53
C HIS A 80 0.94 3.70 19.42
N VAL A 81 0.66 4.13 18.19
CA VAL A 81 1.54 3.86 17.05
C VAL A 81 2.55 4.97 16.75
N THR A 82 2.28 6.23 17.11
CA THR A 82 3.10 7.38 16.66
C THR A 82 4.51 7.41 17.23
N THR A 83 4.72 6.78 18.40
CA THR A 83 6.00 6.74 19.09
C THR A 83 6.97 5.71 18.51
N TYR A 84 6.50 4.81 17.64
CA TYR A 84 7.32 3.77 17.03
C TYR A 84 8.08 4.32 15.80
N ASP A 85 9.39 4.04 15.73
CA ASP A 85 10.22 4.46 14.60
C ASP A 85 10.07 3.52 13.41
N PHE A 86 9.03 3.76 12.61
CA PHE A 86 8.78 2.97 11.40
C PHE A 86 9.89 3.08 10.34
N MET A 87 10.69 4.16 10.36
CA MET A 87 11.81 4.30 9.43
C MET A 87 12.95 3.33 9.76
N ASN A 88 13.05 2.88 11.01
CA ASN A 88 14.02 1.89 11.44
C ASN A 88 13.38 0.59 11.95
N ALA A 89 12.16 0.28 11.52
CA ALA A 89 11.40 -0.88 11.96
C ALA A 89 12.08 -2.20 11.60
N ARG A 90 11.93 -3.20 12.47
CA ARG A 90 12.19 -4.59 12.10
C ARG A 90 11.02 -5.08 11.26
N LEU A 91 11.30 -5.76 10.16
CA LEU A 91 10.26 -6.34 9.31
C LEU A 91 9.49 -7.44 10.05
N ASP A 92 10.13 -8.12 11.00
CA ASP A 92 9.49 -9.11 11.89
C ASP A 92 8.41 -8.51 12.80
N ASP A 93 8.53 -7.21 13.14
CA ASP A 93 7.56 -6.52 13.98
C ASP A 93 6.28 -6.21 13.20
N LEU A 94 6.35 -6.18 11.86
CA LEU A 94 5.23 -5.81 11.01
C LEU A 94 4.32 -7.03 10.74
N PRO A 95 2.99 -6.84 10.78
CA PRO A 95 2.02 -7.92 10.61
C PRO A 95 1.80 -8.24 9.12
N ILE A 96 2.88 -8.56 8.41
CA ILE A 96 2.80 -8.97 7.01
C ILE A 96 2.38 -10.45 6.98
N ASP A 97 1.23 -10.75 6.37
CA ASP A 97 0.58 -12.06 6.49
C ASP A 97 1.51 -13.22 6.08
N ARG A 98 1.63 -14.18 6.99
CA ARG A 98 2.53 -15.33 6.91
C ARG A 98 1.97 -16.51 6.12
N ARG A 99 0.71 -16.44 5.67
CA ARG A 99 -0.01 -17.58 5.07
C ARG A 99 -0.23 -17.47 3.55
N CYS A 100 0.32 -16.43 2.94
CA CYS A 100 -0.06 -16.00 1.58
C CYS A 100 0.92 -16.46 0.47
N ALA A 101 1.78 -17.45 0.72
CA ALA A 101 2.88 -17.81 -0.18
C ALA A 101 2.59 -18.88 -1.25
N HIS A 102 1.38 -19.46 -1.32
CA HIS A 102 1.12 -20.59 -2.20
C HIS A 102 -0.06 -20.40 -3.17
N ASP A 103 0.24 -20.59 -4.46
CA ASP A 103 -0.70 -20.80 -5.56
C ASP A 103 -1.37 -22.20 -5.53
N GLU A 104 -0.97 -23.08 -4.60
CA GLU A 104 -1.44 -24.47 -4.51
C GLU A 104 -2.32 -24.71 -3.28
N MET A 105 -3.55 -24.18 -3.25
CA MET A 105 -4.60 -24.69 -2.34
C MET A 105 -5.96 -24.78 -3.06
N PRO A 106 -6.67 -25.94 -3.05
CA PRO A 106 -7.81 -26.18 -3.94
C PRO A 106 -9.16 -25.65 -3.44
N GLU A 107 -9.26 -25.14 -2.21
CA GLU A 107 -10.53 -24.75 -1.60
C GLU A 107 -10.44 -23.41 -0.89
N GLY A 108 -11.05 -22.38 -1.50
CA GLY A 108 -11.58 -21.22 -0.80
C GLY A 108 -10.54 -20.23 -0.25
N ARG A 109 -10.65 -18.97 -0.71
CA ARG A 109 -9.98 -17.77 -0.19
C ARG A 109 -10.29 -17.43 1.29
N ALA A 110 -10.73 -18.40 2.11
CA ALA A 110 -11.17 -18.21 3.48
C ALA A 110 -10.00 -18.46 4.45
N GLY A 111 -9.10 -17.49 4.59
CA GLY A 111 -8.03 -17.59 5.59
C GLY A 111 -6.82 -16.68 5.39
N CYS A 112 -6.69 -16.07 4.21
CA CYS A 112 -5.73 -14.98 4.01
C CYS A 112 -6.28 -13.74 4.71
N ASN A 113 -5.54 -13.16 5.66
CA ASN A 113 -5.84 -11.80 6.12
C ASN A 113 -5.03 -10.86 5.20
N PRO A 114 -5.68 -10.23 4.23
CA PRO A 114 -5.02 -9.68 3.06
C PRO A 114 -4.53 -8.25 3.32
N SER A 115 -3.72 -8.08 4.34
CA SER A 115 -3.58 -6.78 4.97
C SER A 115 -2.75 -5.77 4.18
N ALA A 116 -1.93 -6.24 3.25
CA ALA A 116 -1.27 -5.37 2.28
C ALA A 116 -2.20 -5.15 1.08
N THR A 117 -2.63 -3.92 0.88
CA THR A 117 -3.31 -3.53 -0.34
C THR A 117 -2.32 -2.89 -1.31
N ASP A 118 -2.46 -3.14 -2.61
CA ASP A 118 -1.76 -2.35 -3.61
C ASP A 118 -2.21 -0.87 -3.59
N ALA A 119 -1.66 -0.12 -4.52
CA ALA A 119 -1.93 1.29 -4.70
C ALA A 119 -3.41 1.63 -4.97
N PHE A 120 -4.26 0.63 -5.24
CA PHE A 120 -5.68 0.76 -5.55
C PHE A 120 -6.60 0.24 -4.44
N GLY A 121 -6.05 -0.17 -3.30
CA GLY A 121 -6.83 -0.78 -2.22
C GLY A 121 -7.22 -2.23 -2.52
N LEU A 122 -6.70 -2.82 -3.59
CA LEU A 122 -6.89 -4.24 -3.87
C LEU A 122 -5.87 -5.04 -3.07
N LEU A 123 -6.31 -6.15 -2.53
CA LEU A 123 -5.46 -7.11 -1.84
C LEU A 123 -4.37 -7.57 -2.79
N HIS A 124 -3.12 -7.28 -2.47
CA HIS A 124 -2.00 -7.66 -3.34
C HIS A 124 -0.82 -8.09 -2.49
N HIS A 125 -0.29 -9.26 -2.82
CA HIS A 125 1.00 -9.68 -2.28
C HIS A 125 2.04 -8.60 -2.56
N ILE A 126 2.93 -8.36 -1.60
CA ILE A 126 4.15 -7.60 -1.89
C ILE A 126 4.87 -8.38 -3.00
N PRO A 127 4.91 -7.88 -4.25
CA PRO A 127 5.52 -8.62 -5.34
C PRO A 127 7.03 -8.43 -5.20
N LEU A 128 7.64 -9.30 -4.42
CA LEU A 128 9.08 -9.38 -4.27
C LEU A 128 9.57 -10.18 -5.46
N GLY A 129 10.26 -9.51 -6.38
CA GLY A 129 10.79 -10.18 -7.56
C GLY A 129 11.69 -11.33 -7.14
N VAL A 130 11.39 -12.53 -7.60
CA VAL A 130 12.31 -13.67 -7.51
C VAL A 130 13.32 -13.54 -8.64
N PRO A 131 14.64 -13.44 -8.38
CA PRO A 131 15.61 -13.80 -9.40
C PRO A 131 15.71 -15.33 -9.42
N GLN A 132 15.46 -15.93 -10.57
CA GLN A 132 15.84 -17.30 -10.83
C GLN A 132 17.35 -17.46 -10.66
N GLY A 133 17.80 -18.36 -9.78
CA GLY A 133 19.04 -19.11 -10.02
C GLY A 133 20.30 -18.85 -9.19
N GLU A 134 20.29 -18.08 -8.10
CA GLU A 134 21.47 -17.99 -7.22
C GLU A 134 21.13 -18.21 -5.74
N SER A 135 21.73 -19.25 -5.17
CA SER A 135 21.71 -19.54 -3.74
C SER A 135 22.13 -18.31 -2.95
N ALA A 136 21.25 -17.85 -2.06
CA ALA A 136 21.60 -16.80 -1.12
C ALA A 136 22.83 -17.22 -0.32
N THR A 137 23.87 -16.39 -0.30
CA THR A 137 24.89 -16.47 0.73
C THR A 137 24.22 -16.07 2.04
N THR A 138 23.93 -17.03 2.91
CA THR A 138 23.39 -16.80 4.25
C THR A 138 24.39 -15.94 5.03
N HIS A 139 24.13 -14.63 5.07
CA HIS A 139 24.74 -13.77 6.06
C HIS A 139 23.98 -13.95 7.38
N GLU A 140 24.29 -15.05 8.07
CA GLU A 140 23.83 -15.28 9.45
C GLU A 140 24.10 -14.01 10.29
N GLY A 141 23.03 -13.37 10.75
CA GLY A 141 23.11 -12.30 11.76
C GLY A 141 22.84 -10.87 11.27
N SER A 142 22.51 -10.63 10.01
CA SER A 142 22.03 -9.31 9.59
C SER A 142 20.50 -9.21 9.82
N ALA A 143 20.09 -8.31 10.72
CA ALA A 143 18.69 -8.17 11.12
C ALA A 143 17.81 -7.71 9.94
N CYS A 144 16.64 -8.33 9.79
CA CYS A 144 15.60 -7.92 8.85
C CYS A 144 15.01 -6.57 9.26
N GLN A 145 15.72 -5.49 8.95
CA GLN A 145 15.44 -4.17 9.48
C GLN A 145 15.53 -3.10 8.40
N LEU A 146 14.61 -2.14 8.45
CA LEU A 146 14.70 -0.90 7.70
C LEU A 146 15.79 -0.02 8.30
N HIS A 147 16.58 0.62 7.44
CA HIS A 147 17.48 1.69 7.84
C HIS A 147 17.10 2.94 7.07
N ASP A 148 16.65 3.96 7.80
CA ASP A 148 16.12 5.21 7.23
C ASP A 148 15.07 4.96 6.11
N GLY A 149 14.19 3.98 6.37
CA GLY A 149 13.10 3.58 5.49
C GLY A 149 13.53 2.73 4.30
N VAL A 150 14.77 2.22 4.26
CA VAL A 150 15.25 1.34 3.19
C VAL A 150 15.66 -0.01 3.75
N PHE A 151 15.06 -1.07 3.23
CA PHE A 151 15.53 -2.42 3.46
C PHE A 151 16.49 -2.84 2.34
N ARG A 152 17.64 -3.38 2.75
CA ARG A 152 18.71 -3.84 1.86
C ARG A 152 18.90 -5.33 2.06
N GLY A 153 18.41 -6.10 1.12
CA GLY A 153 18.32 -7.55 1.23
C GLY A 153 17.35 -8.16 0.24
N ARG A 154 17.13 -9.45 0.41
CA ARG A 154 16.07 -10.19 -0.27
C ARG A 154 14.97 -10.45 0.74
N LEU A 155 13.74 -10.22 0.33
CA LEU A 155 12.58 -10.63 1.09
C LEU A 155 12.00 -11.86 0.40
N HIS A 156 11.68 -12.85 1.20
CA HIS A 156 11.07 -14.09 0.78
C HIS A 156 9.77 -14.25 1.54
N VAL A 157 8.80 -14.86 0.88
CA VAL A 157 7.50 -15.17 1.49
C VAL A 157 7.30 -16.67 1.29
N ASP A 158 7.25 -17.41 2.39
CA ASP A 158 6.98 -18.85 2.40
C ASP A 158 5.89 -19.22 3.42
N ALA A 159 5.67 -20.52 3.63
CA ALA A 159 4.69 -21.03 4.58
C ALA A 159 5.01 -20.69 6.06
N GLY A 160 6.26 -20.32 6.37
CA GLY A 160 6.70 -19.81 7.67
C GLY A 160 6.54 -18.30 7.82
N GLY A 161 6.33 -17.59 6.71
CA GLY A 161 6.04 -16.16 6.64
C GLY A 161 7.09 -15.39 5.86
N ILE A 162 7.27 -14.12 6.21
CA ILE A 162 8.35 -13.34 5.63
C ILE A 162 9.66 -13.70 6.32
N HIS A 163 10.61 -14.16 5.54
CA HIS A 163 12.01 -14.23 5.94
C HIS A 163 12.80 -13.31 5.03
N CYS A 164 13.94 -12.83 5.52
CA CYS A 164 14.80 -11.98 4.73
C CYS A 164 16.24 -12.48 4.80
N ASP A 165 16.94 -12.28 3.70
CA ASP A 165 18.40 -12.33 3.67
C ASP A 165 18.88 -10.89 3.57
N ALA A 166 19.50 -10.33 4.60
CA ALA A 166 20.05 -8.99 4.44
C ALA A 166 21.26 -9.03 3.49
N GLU A 167 21.24 -8.12 2.53
CA GLU A 167 22.21 -7.98 1.46
C GLU A 167 22.46 -6.47 1.33
N PRO A 168 23.51 -5.93 2.00
CA PRO A 168 23.68 -4.48 2.18
C PRO A 168 23.71 -3.68 0.86
N ASN A 169 24.09 -4.33 -0.22
CA ASN A 169 24.25 -3.71 -1.54
C ASN A 169 22.99 -3.77 -2.41
N LEU A 170 21.93 -4.46 -1.98
CA LEU A 170 20.73 -4.69 -2.78
C LEU A 170 19.48 -4.10 -2.12
N PRO A 171 19.09 -2.85 -2.43
CA PRO A 171 17.84 -2.30 -1.92
C PRO A 171 16.66 -2.98 -2.61
N SER A 172 15.74 -3.54 -1.81
CA SER A 172 14.58 -4.29 -2.32
C SER A 172 13.23 -3.76 -1.85
N LEU A 173 13.21 -2.97 -0.77
CA LEU A 173 11.99 -2.35 -0.28
C LEU A 173 12.31 -0.97 0.29
N ARG A 174 11.44 0.00 0.01
CA ARG A 174 11.55 1.33 0.59
C ARG A 174 10.21 1.80 1.14
N LEU A 175 10.21 2.20 2.40
CA LEU A 175 9.14 2.98 3.03
C LEU A 175 9.20 4.41 2.46
N ILE A 176 8.12 4.82 1.79
CA ILE A 176 7.98 6.13 1.14
C ILE A 176 7.04 7.07 1.90
N GLY A 177 6.27 6.55 2.85
CA GLY A 177 5.35 7.32 3.67
C GLY A 177 4.88 6.54 4.89
N VAL A 178 4.68 7.28 5.97
CA VAL A 178 3.99 6.86 7.18
C VAL A 178 2.98 7.96 7.43
N ASP A 179 1.70 7.62 7.33
CA ASP A 179 0.59 8.51 7.63
C ASP A 179 -0.24 7.86 8.74
N PHE A 180 -1.01 8.64 9.49
CA PHE A 180 -1.79 8.14 10.62
C PHE A 180 -3.28 8.38 10.37
N ALA A 181 -4.10 7.36 10.62
CA ALA A 181 -5.54 7.42 10.43
C ALA A 181 -6.23 6.38 11.31
N ASP A 182 -7.52 6.56 11.56
CA ASP A 182 -8.40 5.47 12.01
C ASP A 182 -9.03 4.86 10.75
N VAL A 183 -8.55 3.70 10.31
CA VAL A 183 -8.94 3.15 8.98
C VAL A 183 -10.15 2.23 9.03
N ASN A 184 -10.55 1.78 10.23
CA ASN A 184 -11.68 0.89 10.50
C ASN A 184 -12.77 1.50 11.41
N GLY A 185 -12.53 2.67 12.00
CA GLY A 185 -13.50 3.42 12.80
C GLY A 185 -13.57 3.00 14.26
N ASP A 186 -12.54 2.33 14.79
CA ASP A 186 -12.53 1.81 16.17
C ASP A 186 -11.97 2.80 17.19
N ARG A 187 -11.59 4.02 16.75
CA ARG A 187 -10.97 5.10 17.55
C ARG A 187 -9.60 4.75 18.11
N VAL A 188 -8.93 3.74 17.57
CA VAL A 188 -7.52 3.49 17.79
C VAL A 188 -6.76 4.03 16.59
N LEU A 189 -5.66 4.73 16.86
CA LEU A 189 -4.85 5.30 15.79
C LEU A 189 -4.05 4.20 15.08
N ASP A 190 -4.21 4.11 13.77
CA ASP A 190 -3.43 3.22 12.91
C ASP A 190 -2.29 3.99 12.23
N ALA A 191 -1.16 3.30 12.05
CA ALA A 191 -0.10 3.76 11.17
C ALA A 191 -0.26 3.10 9.80
N VAL A 192 -0.33 3.92 8.76
CA VAL A 192 -0.50 3.49 7.38
C VAL A 192 0.82 3.59 6.64
N LEU A 193 1.51 2.47 6.53
CA LEU A 193 2.84 2.37 5.93
C LEU A 193 2.72 2.22 4.41
N ARG A 194 3.45 3.05 3.67
CA ARG A 194 3.54 2.95 2.20
C ARG A 194 4.90 2.46 1.77
N PHE A 195 4.94 1.29 1.17
CA PHE A 195 6.16 0.70 0.64
C PHE A 195 6.21 0.79 -0.88
N ILE A 196 7.41 0.85 -1.45
CA ILE A 196 7.65 0.61 -2.87
C ILE A 196 8.74 -0.46 -2.99
N PRO A 197 8.51 -1.54 -3.75
CA PRO A 197 9.55 -2.51 -4.00
C PRO A 197 10.61 -1.89 -4.92
N LEU A 198 11.85 -2.25 -4.67
CA LEU A 198 13.04 -1.80 -5.39
C LEU A 198 13.75 -3.00 -6.02
N GLY A 199 14.62 -2.73 -6.99
CA GLY A 199 15.44 -3.75 -7.64
C GLY A 199 14.95 -4.18 -9.04
N PRO A 200 15.73 -5.04 -9.71
CA PRO A 200 15.40 -5.54 -11.04
C PRO A 200 14.10 -6.35 -11.04
N GLY A 201 13.24 -6.13 -12.04
CA GLY A 201 11.95 -6.84 -12.15
C GLY A 201 10.85 -6.39 -11.18
N ALA A 202 11.15 -5.52 -10.21
CA ALA A 202 10.17 -5.02 -9.27
C ALA A 202 9.14 -4.09 -9.96
N VAL A 203 7.86 -4.37 -9.71
CA VAL A 203 6.76 -3.50 -10.11
C VAL A 203 6.73 -2.30 -9.15
N ARG A 204 7.17 -1.12 -9.61
CA ARG A 204 7.26 0.11 -8.82
C ARG A 204 5.90 0.75 -8.53
N LEU A 205 5.00 -0.02 -7.93
CA LEU A 205 3.72 0.46 -7.43
C LEU A 205 3.78 0.56 -5.91
N PRO A 206 3.30 1.67 -5.31
CA PRO A 206 3.15 1.75 -3.88
C PRO A 206 2.23 0.65 -3.35
N MET A 207 2.59 0.06 -2.24
CA MET A 207 1.78 -0.86 -1.44
C MET A 207 1.49 -0.20 -0.11
N THR A 208 0.33 -0.47 0.45
CA THR A 208 -0.14 0.12 1.70
C THR A 208 -0.32 -1.00 2.71
N LEU A 209 0.25 -0.84 3.89
CA LEU A 209 0.10 -1.74 5.04
C LEU A 209 -0.37 -0.90 6.23
N PRO A 210 -1.67 -0.93 6.57
CA PRO A 210 -2.14 -0.40 7.84
C PRO A 210 -1.70 -1.32 8.97
N VAL A 211 -1.18 -0.73 10.04
CA VAL A 211 -0.79 -1.43 11.26
C VAL A 211 -1.36 -0.70 12.45
N THR A 212 -1.83 -1.48 13.41
CA THR A 212 -2.41 -1.01 14.66
C THR A 212 -1.79 -1.74 15.83
N ARG A 213 -1.85 -1.14 17.03
CA ARG A 213 -1.52 -1.83 18.27
C ARG A 213 -2.31 -1.22 19.41
N PHE A 214 -2.67 -2.04 20.39
CA PHE A 214 -3.52 -1.63 21.52
C PHE A 214 -2.74 -1.32 22.80
N ASN A 215 -1.40 -1.40 22.75
CA ASN A 215 -0.50 -0.94 23.79
C ASN A 215 0.94 -0.81 23.26
N ASP A 216 1.78 -0.04 23.95
CA ASP A 216 3.12 0.32 23.49
C ASP A 216 4.10 -0.87 23.40
N SER A 217 3.83 -1.95 24.12
CA SER A 217 4.64 -3.18 24.16
C SER A 217 4.07 -4.33 23.32
N GLY A 218 2.88 -4.14 22.76
CA GLY A 218 2.13 -5.17 22.06
C GLY A 218 2.64 -5.38 20.64
N PRO A 219 2.38 -6.55 20.04
CA PRO A 219 2.67 -6.76 18.63
C PRO A 219 1.79 -5.83 17.79
N PHE A 220 2.31 -5.43 16.64
CA PHE A 220 1.45 -4.83 15.62
C PHE A 220 0.50 -5.88 15.05
N THR A 221 -0.71 -5.45 14.79
CA THR A 221 -1.75 -6.22 14.08
C THR A 221 -2.27 -5.39 12.92
N VAL A 222 -3.09 -6.00 12.09
CA VAL A 222 -3.76 -5.29 11.00
C VAL A 222 -5.15 -4.94 11.48
N PRO A 223 -5.59 -3.67 11.36
CA PRO A 223 -6.94 -3.29 11.72
C PRO A 223 -7.97 -4.06 10.87
N GLU A 224 -9.04 -4.53 11.50
CA GLU A 224 -10.10 -5.28 10.82
C GLU A 224 -10.88 -4.32 9.93
N LEU A 225 -10.62 -4.38 8.62
CA LEU A 225 -11.36 -3.61 7.63
C LEU A 225 -12.69 -4.31 7.35
N ASP A 226 -13.80 -3.63 7.64
CA ASP A 226 -15.15 -4.14 7.37
C ASP A 226 -15.42 -4.11 5.84
N LEU A 227 -14.96 -5.14 5.12
CA LEU A 227 -15.07 -5.25 3.67
C LEU A 227 -16.50 -5.55 3.18
N ASP A 228 -17.46 -5.75 4.09
CA ASP A 228 -18.81 -6.22 3.80
C ASP A 228 -19.89 -5.10 3.76
N LEU A 229 -19.58 -3.86 4.16
CA LEU A 229 -20.56 -2.77 4.18
C LEU A 229 -20.78 -2.03 2.84
N GLU A 230 -19.97 -2.30 1.81
CA GLU A 230 -20.08 -1.62 0.49
C GLU A 230 -20.55 -2.51 -0.68
N ARG A 231 -21.09 -3.72 -0.43
CA ARG A 231 -21.84 -4.43 -1.49
C ARG A 231 -23.31 -4.01 -1.45
N PRO A 232 -23.80 -3.14 -2.36
CA PRO A 232 -25.23 -3.06 -2.57
C PRO A 232 -25.71 -4.47 -2.93
N SER A 233 -26.70 -4.96 -2.18
CA SER A 233 -27.31 -6.25 -2.48
C SER A 233 -27.71 -6.25 -3.96
N PRO A 234 -27.35 -7.29 -4.75
CA PRO A 234 -27.77 -7.33 -6.13
C PRO A 234 -29.30 -7.22 -6.19
N PRO A 235 -29.87 -6.42 -7.10
CA PRO A 235 -31.30 -6.27 -7.20
C PRO A 235 -31.92 -7.65 -7.37
N GLN A 236 -32.80 -8.03 -6.45
CA GLN A 236 -33.56 -9.26 -6.59
C GLN A 236 -34.46 -9.11 -7.82
N LEU A 237 -34.07 -9.80 -8.89
CA LEU A 237 -34.93 -10.01 -10.05
C LEU A 237 -36.18 -10.74 -9.55
N ARG A 238 -37.31 -10.03 -9.54
CA ARG A 238 -38.64 -10.63 -9.47
C ARG A 238 -39.09 -11.04 -10.86
#